data_AF-A0A2V6D163-F1
#
_entry.id   AF-A0A2V6D163-F1
#
_cell.length_a   1.000
_cell.length_b   1.000
_cell.length_c   1.000
_cell.angle_alpha   90.00
_cell.angle_beta   90.00
_cell.angle_gamma   90.00
#
_symmetry.space_group_name_H-M   'P 1'
#
loop_
_entity.id
_entity.type
_entity.pdbx_description
1 polymer ?
#
loop_
_entity_poly.entity_id
_entity_poly.type
_entity_poly.pdbx_seq_one_letter_code
_entity_poly.pdbx_strand_id
1 'polypeptide(L)'
;MRYPDQRAKVLTMDALSLHRIAEFAAAEIARGNGETTISRVSTDSRTIKRGDLFVALRGEHFDAHNFLDQVAKAGAAGALVSQDPPPGLPQTFAILRAADTLLAYQNLAANYRKTLPLKVLGITGSNGKTSTKDFAASILGRAFRVTKTEGNFNNHVGLPRTMLEANRDHQFAVYGIA
;
A
#
# COMPACT_ATOMS: atom_id res chain seq x y z
N MET A 1 -28.85 -16.91 -11.36
CA MET A 1 -28.42 -15.50 -11.52
C MET A 1 -26.89 -15.50 -11.54
N ARG A 2 -26.26 -15.36 -12.71
CA ARG A 2 -24.80 -15.48 -12.85
C ARG A 2 -24.16 -14.17 -12.38
N TYR A 3 -23.39 -14.25 -11.30
CA TYR A 3 -22.49 -13.16 -10.91
C TYR A 3 -21.50 -12.93 -12.06
N PRO A 4 -21.26 -11.69 -12.50
CA PRO A 4 -20.17 -11.45 -13.44
C PRO A 4 -18.87 -11.91 -12.79
N ASP A 5 -18.14 -12.72 -13.55
CA ASP A 5 -16.84 -13.31 -13.24
C ASP A 5 -15.91 -12.24 -12.62
N GLN A 6 -15.80 -12.24 -11.29
CA GLN A 6 -14.78 -11.47 -10.56
C GLN A 6 -13.43 -12.15 -10.80
N ARG A 7 -12.96 -12.14 -12.05
CA ARG A 7 -11.54 -12.41 -12.32
C ARG A 7 -10.76 -11.49 -11.42
N ALA A 8 -9.92 -12.07 -10.56
CA ALA A 8 -9.08 -11.38 -9.60
C ALA A 8 -8.31 -10.25 -10.30
N LYS A 9 -8.90 -9.05 -10.34
CA LYS A 9 -8.21 -7.85 -10.81
C LYS A 9 -7.12 -7.61 -9.80
N VAL A 10 -5.89 -7.55 -10.27
CA VAL A 10 -4.74 -7.22 -9.45
C VAL A 10 -5.06 -5.88 -8.78
N LEU A 11 -5.24 -5.90 -7.46
CA LEU A 11 -5.48 -4.71 -6.64
C LEU A 11 -4.18 -3.91 -6.61
N THR A 12 -4.04 -2.99 -7.57
CA THR A 12 -2.87 -2.14 -7.74
C THR A 12 -3.29 -0.70 -7.77
N MET A 13 -2.51 0.15 -7.11
CA MET A 13 -2.56 1.60 -7.28
C MET A 13 -2.37 1.98 -8.75
N ASP A 14 -2.79 3.20 -9.08
CA ASP A 14 -2.29 3.87 -10.28
C ASP A 14 -0.77 3.86 -10.24
N ALA A 15 -0.15 3.65 -11.40
CA ALA A 15 1.30 3.72 -11.53
C ALA A 15 1.81 5.13 -11.18
N LEU A 16 2.75 5.21 -10.24
CA LEU A 16 3.41 6.44 -9.80
C LEU A 16 4.92 6.34 -10.02
N SER A 17 5.58 7.46 -10.34
CA SER A 17 7.03 7.51 -10.32
C SER A 17 7.56 7.44 -8.88
N LEU A 18 8.78 6.95 -8.71
CA LEU A 18 9.46 6.90 -7.42
C LEU A 18 9.59 8.30 -6.79
N HIS A 19 9.75 9.34 -7.61
CA HIS A 19 9.73 10.74 -7.16
C HIS A 19 8.39 11.13 -6.52
N ARG A 20 7.26 10.78 -7.15
CA ARG A 20 5.93 11.05 -6.57
C ARG A 20 5.69 10.24 -5.30
N ILE A 21 6.19 9.01 -5.25
CA ILE A 21 6.14 8.21 -4.03
C ILE A 21 6.95 8.85 -2.91
N ALA A 22 8.17 9.30 -3.19
CA ALA A 22 9.01 10.01 -2.24
C ALA A 22 8.31 11.26 -1.68
N GLU A 23 7.73 12.07 -2.56
CA GLU A 23 6.94 13.26 -2.20
C GLU A 23 5.76 12.90 -1.28
N PHE A 24 4.94 11.91 -1.65
CA PHE A 24 3.78 11.51 -0.87
C PHE A 24 4.14 10.89 0.47
N ALA A 25 5.26 10.15 0.53
CA ALA A 25 5.77 9.54 1.74
C ALA A 25 6.52 10.52 2.66
N ALA A 26 6.85 11.74 2.18
CA ALA A 26 7.81 12.64 2.81
C ALA A 26 9.16 11.95 3.07
N ALA A 27 9.65 11.25 2.06
CA ALA A 27 10.91 10.50 2.06
C ALA A 27 11.90 11.07 1.04
N GLU A 28 13.18 10.81 1.24
CA GLU A 28 14.26 11.18 0.33
C GLU A 28 14.63 9.98 -0.57
N ILE A 29 14.92 10.23 -1.85
CA ILE A 29 15.53 9.20 -2.72
C ILE A 29 17.04 9.19 -2.46
N ALA A 30 17.48 8.32 -1.55
CA ALA A 30 18.90 8.15 -1.24
C ALA A 30 19.66 7.41 -2.36
N ARG A 31 18.96 6.56 -3.13
CA ARG A 31 19.52 5.85 -4.29
C ARG A 31 18.43 5.47 -5.28
N GLY A 32 18.75 5.48 -6.58
CA GLY A 32 17.90 4.95 -7.65
C GLY A 32 17.36 6.04 -8.57
N ASN A 33 16.68 5.63 -9.64
CA ASN A 33 16.08 6.54 -10.61
C ASN A 33 14.68 6.98 -10.16
N GLY A 34 14.49 8.30 -9.96
CA GLY A 34 13.21 8.92 -9.60
C GLY A 34 12.06 8.65 -10.57
N GLU A 35 12.37 8.34 -11.83
CA GLU A 35 11.37 8.03 -12.87
C GLU A 35 10.92 6.56 -12.88
N THR A 36 11.50 5.73 -12.01
CA THR A 36 11.10 4.32 -11.88
C THR A 36 9.62 4.25 -11.51
N THR A 37 8.84 3.54 -12.32
CA THR A 37 7.40 3.40 -12.12
C THR A 37 7.08 2.29 -11.13
N ILE A 38 6.25 2.59 -10.14
CA ILE A 38 5.78 1.67 -9.11
C ILE A 38 4.25 1.64 -9.16
N SER A 39 3.68 0.45 -9.21
CA SER A 39 2.23 0.22 -9.20
C SER A 39 1.76 -0.62 -8.02
N ARG A 40 2.68 -1.01 -7.12
CA ARG A 40 2.36 -1.80 -5.94
C ARG A 40 3.38 -1.55 -4.84
N VAL A 41 2.86 -1.38 -3.63
CA VAL A 41 3.63 -1.22 -2.40
C VAL A 41 3.28 -2.37 -1.47
N SER A 42 4.28 -2.99 -0.86
CA SER A 42 4.07 -4.11 0.06
C SER A 42 4.93 -3.99 1.31
N THR A 43 4.37 -4.35 2.46
CA THR A 43 5.08 -4.48 3.74
C THR A 43 5.45 -5.93 4.05
N ASP A 44 5.06 -6.90 3.22
CA ASP A 44 5.29 -8.33 3.43
C ASP A 44 6.27 -8.87 2.37
N SER A 45 7.49 -9.16 2.82
CA SER A 45 8.60 -9.65 1.98
C SER A 45 8.26 -10.95 1.24
N ARG A 46 7.32 -11.75 1.78
CA ARG A 46 6.89 -13.03 1.18
C ARG A 46 5.98 -12.85 -0.03
N THR A 47 5.40 -11.66 -0.19
CA THR A 47 4.42 -11.36 -1.25
C THR A 47 4.96 -10.41 -2.32
N ILE A 48 6.24 -10.05 -2.21
CA ILE A 48 6.94 -9.18 -3.15
C ILE A 48 6.93 -9.79 -4.54
N LYS A 49 6.60 -8.95 -5.51
CA LYS A 49 6.70 -9.24 -6.93
C LYS A 49 7.70 -8.28 -7.58
N ARG A 50 8.13 -8.65 -8.77
CA ARG A 50 9.04 -7.82 -9.56
C ARG A 50 8.43 -6.44 -9.78
N GLY A 51 9.19 -5.39 -9.45
CA GLY A 51 8.75 -4.00 -9.58
C GLY A 51 8.01 -3.43 -8.37
N ASP A 52 7.68 -4.24 -7.36
CA ASP A 52 7.05 -3.74 -6.13
C ASP A 52 8.01 -2.84 -5.35
N LEU A 53 7.48 -1.88 -4.62
CA LEU A 53 8.20 -1.16 -3.57
C LEU A 53 7.97 -1.85 -2.22
N PHE A 54 9.05 -2.24 -1.55
CA PHE A 54 8.99 -2.81 -0.22
C PHE A 54 9.03 -1.73 0.87
N VAL A 55 8.19 -1.83 1.91
CA VAL A 55 8.24 -0.94 3.07
C VAL A 55 8.80 -1.70 4.25
N ALA A 56 10.01 -1.34 4.67
CA ALA A 56 10.70 -1.97 5.78
C ALA A 56 10.17 -1.42 7.13
N LEU A 57 9.06 -1.97 7.61
CA LEU A 57 8.51 -1.65 8.93
C LEU A 57 9.31 -2.29 10.07
N ARG A 58 9.44 -1.58 11.19
CA ARG A 58 10.00 -2.10 12.45
C ARG A 58 8.91 -2.18 13.50
N GLY A 59 8.82 -3.31 14.19
CA GLY A 59 8.02 -3.52 15.39
C GLY A 59 8.90 -3.93 16.58
N GLU A 60 8.29 -4.20 17.74
CA GLU A 60 9.04 -4.49 18.98
C GLU A 60 9.93 -5.75 18.88
N HIS A 61 9.45 -6.78 18.18
CA HIS A 61 10.14 -8.07 18.04
C HIS A 61 10.52 -8.40 16.60
N PHE A 62 10.40 -7.43 15.69
CA PHE A 62 10.53 -7.68 14.26
C PHE A 62 11.12 -6.47 13.54
N ASP A 63 12.10 -6.70 12.68
CA ASP A 63 12.67 -5.66 11.82
C ASP A 63 12.69 -6.12 10.37
N ALA A 64 11.86 -5.49 9.54
CA ALA A 64 11.74 -5.83 8.14
C ALA A 64 12.97 -5.44 7.29
N HIS A 65 13.87 -4.59 7.81
CA HIS A 65 15.11 -4.23 7.13
C HIS A 65 16.02 -5.45 6.92
N ASN A 66 15.88 -6.49 7.74
CA ASN A 66 16.61 -7.75 7.61
C ASN A 66 16.25 -8.52 6.32
N PHE A 67 15.14 -8.17 5.65
CA PHE A 67 14.70 -8.84 4.42
C PHE A 67 15.05 -8.07 3.14
N LEU A 68 15.84 -6.99 3.22
CA LEU A 68 16.19 -6.16 2.05
C LEU A 68 16.88 -6.97 0.94
N ASP A 69 17.81 -7.86 1.30
CA ASP A 69 18.46 -8.75 0.34
C ASP A 69 17.48 -9.74 -0.31
N GLN A 70 16.58 -10.32 0.48
CA GLN A 70 15.54 -11.22 0.00
C GLN A 70 14.61 -10.53 -1.01
N VAL A 71 14.11 -9.33 -0.70
CA VAL A 71 13.18 -8.62 -1.59
C VAL A 71 13.87 -8.07 -2.84
N ALA A 72 15.14 -7.67 -2.72
CA ALA A 72 15.96 -7.29 -3.87
C ALA A 72 16.16 -8.48 -4.83
N LYS A 73 16.46 -9.67 -4.30
CA LYS A 73 16.55 -10.93 -5.08
C LYS A 73 15.21 -11.33 -5.71
N ALA A 74 14.09 -11.05 -5.04
CA ALA A 74 12.75 -11.24 -5.60
C ALA A 74 12.38 -10.22 -6.69
N GLY A 75 13.25 -9.23 -6.95
CA GLY A 75 13.10 -8.25 -8.04
C GLY A 75 12.27 -7.03 -7.70
N ALA A 76 12.08 -6.71 -6.41
CA ALA A 76 11.50 -5.43 -6.01
C ALA A 76 12.28 -4.26 -6.64
N ALA A 77 11.57 -3.20 -7.01
CA ALA A 77 12.17 -2.00 -7.58
C ALA A 77 12.97 -1.21 -6.55
N GLY A 78 12.62 -1.32 -5.28
CA GLY A 78 13.33 -0.66 -4.19
C GLY A 78 12.68 -0.90 -2.83
N ALA A 79 13.19 -0.19 -1.83
CA ALA A 79 12.61 -0.18 -0.50
C ALA A 79 12.53 1.22 0.13
N LEU A 80 11.50 1.44 0.95
CA LEU A 80 11.39 2.50 1.94
C LEU A 80 11.96 2.02 3.27
N VAL A 81 12.99 2.69 3.77
CA VAL A 81 13.80 2.31 4.93
C VAL A 81 13.97 3.49 5.89
N SER A 82 14.23 3.19 7.18
CA SER A 82 14.57 4.19 8.19
C SER A 82 16.05 4.23 8.59
N GLN A 83 16.84 3.34 8.02
CA GLN A 83 18.28 3.26 8.25
C GLN A 83 19.00 2.86 6.96
N ASP A 84 20.31 3.08 6.93
CA ASP A 84 21.15 2.71 5.81
C ASP A 84 20.99 1.20 5.50
N PRO A 85 20.75 0.84 4.23
CA PRO A 85 20.70 -0.55 3.86
C PRO A 85 22.08 -1.21 4.02
N PRO A 86 22.13 -2.54 4.21
CA PRO A 86 23.40 -3.25 4.22
C PRO A 86 24.13 -3.10 2.87
N PRO A 87 25.48 -3.22 2.86
CA PRO A 87 26.23 -3.26 1.62
C PRO A 87 25.84 -4.48 0.78
N GLY A 88 26.05 -4.40 -0.54
CA GLY A 88 25.85 -5.53 -1.46
C GLY A 88 24.47 -5.61 -2.12
N LEU A 89 23.54 -4.69 -1.81
CA LEU A 89 22.30 -4.59 -2.59
C LEU A 89 22.59 -4.17 -4.04
N PRO A 90 21.83 -4.67 -5.03
CA PRO A 90 22.00 -4.27 -6.43
C PRO A 90 21.89 -2.75 -6.63
N GLN A 91 22.70 -2.19 -7.53
CA GLN A 91 22.65 -0.75 -7.86
C GLN A 91 21.30 -0.32 -8.46
N THR A 92 20.58 -1.25 -9.10
CA THR A 92 19.23 -1.04 -9.64
C THR A 92 18.15 -1.02 -8.57
N PHE A 93 18.45 -1.44 -7.33
CA PHE A 93 17.49 -1.44 -6.24
C PHE A 93 17.45 -0.06 -5.58
N ALA A 94 16.33 0.65 -5.75
CA ALA A 94 16.15 2.00 -5.22
C ALA A 94 16.00 2.01 -3.69
N ILE A 95 16.41 3.10 -3.06
CA ILE A 95 16.31 3.32 -1.62
C ILE A 95 15.64 4.66 -1.37
N LEU A 96 14.44 4.59 -0.78
CA LEU A 96 13.74 5.71 -0.19
C LEU A 96 14.04 5.73 1.30
N ARG A 97 14.49 6.87 1.82
CA ARG A 97 14.84 7.04 3.23
C ARG A 97 13.85 7.96 3.92
N ALA A 98 13.32 7.51 5.05
CA ALA A 98 12.47 8.33 5.92
C ALA A 98 12.90 8.17 7.37
N ALA A 99 12.64 9.17 8.23
CA ALA A 99 12.96 9.03 9.65
C ALA A 99 12.15 7.90 10.32
N ASP A 100 10.90 7.72 9.90
CA ASP A 100 9.99 6.67 10.37
C ASP A 100 9.27 6.05 9.17
N THR A 101 9.49 4.75 8.93
CA THR A 101 8.89 4.05 7.78
C THR A 101 7.39 3.83 7.92
N LEU A 102 6.86 3.72 9.14
CA LEU A 102 5.42 3.58 9.37
C LEU A 102 4.71 4.89 9.06
N LEU A 103 5.24 6.01 9.56
CA LEU A 103 4.69 7.33 9.28
C LEU A 103 4.77 7.65 7.78
N ALA A 104 5.91 7.38 7.15
CA ALA A 104 6.09 7.59 5.72
C ALA A 104 5.12 6.74 4.87
N TYR A 105 4.88 5.49 5.28
CA TYR A 105 3.89 4.61 4.64
C TYR A 105 2.45 5.12 4.79
N GLN A 106 2.09 5.62 5.97
CA GLN A 106 0.78 6.23 6.22
C GLN A 106 0.60 7.52 5.42
N ASN A 107 1.62 8.37 5.35
CA ASN A 107 1.63 9.59 4.54
C ASN A 107 1.45 9.27 3.06
N LEU A 108 2.19 8.26 2.55
CA LEU A 108 2.07 7.79 1.18
C LEU A 108 0.62 7.40 0.86
N ALA A 109 0.01 6.56 1.69
CA ALA A 109 -1.37 6.11 1.52
C ALA A 109 -2.38 7.26 1.59
N ALA A 110 -2.24 8.15 2.57
CA ALA A 110 -3.13 9.29 2.77
C ALA A 110 -3.07 10.28 1.61
N ASN A 111 -1.86 10.63 1.16
CA ASN A 111 -1.65 11.57 0.07
C ASN A 111 -2.05 10.96 -1.28
N TYR A 112 -1.74 9.68 -1.53
CA TYR A 112 -2.24 8.98 -2.71
C TYR A 112 -3.77 8.96 -2.77
N ARG A 113 -4.46 8.61 -1.67
CA ARG A 113 -5.93 8.59 -1.65
C ARG A 113 -6.54 9.95 -2.00
N LYS A 114 -5.92 11.06 -1.58
CA LYS A 114 -6.40 12.42 -1.90
C LYS A 114 -6.37 12.72 -3.40
N THR A 115 -5.54 12.02 -4.18
CA THR A 115 -5.47 12.19 -5.64
C THR A 115 -6.60 11.48 -6.38
N LEU A 116 -7.28 10.54 -5.73
CA LEU A 116 -8.32 9.73 -6.34
C LEU A 116 -9.69 10.41 -6.21
N PRO A 117 -10.56 10.35 -7.24
CA PRO A 117 -11.92 10.87 -7.19
C PRO A 117 -12.87 9.95 -6.40
N LEU A 118 -12.48 9.56 -5.19
CA LEU A 118 -13.16 8.58 -4.35
C LEU A 118 -14.08 9.23 -3.33
N LYS A 119 -15.34 8.78 -3.31
CA LYS A 119 -16.22 8.97 -2.14
C LYS A 119 -15.84 7.95 -1.07
N VAL A 120 -15.55 8.40 0.14
CA VAL A 120 -15.11 7.54 1.24
C VAL A 120 -16.20 7.40 2.29
N LEU A 121 -16.47 6.16 2.69
CA LEU A 121 -17.30 5.82 3.84
C LEU A 121 -16.41 5.21 4.93
N GLY A 122 -16.26 5.91 6.05
CA GLY A 122 -15.58 5.40 7.24
C GLY A 122 -16.57 4.75 8.20
N ILE A 123 -16.29 3.52 8.63
CA ILE A 123 -17.14 2.77 9.56
C ILE A 123 -16.33 2.46 10.81
N THR A 124 -16.80 2.97 11.94
CA THR A 124 -16.21 2.79 13.28
C THR A 124 -17.28 2.28 14.27
N GLY A 125 -16.87 1.96 15.49
CA GLY A 125 -17.73 1.52 16.60
C GLY A 125 -17.20 0.28 17.29
N SER A 126 -17.66 -0.04 18.51
CA SER A 126 -17.15 -1.19 19.25
C SER A 126 -17.55 -2.52 18.60
N ASN A 127 -18.79 -2.62 18.11
CA ASN A 127 -19.37 -3.84 17.52
C ASN A 127 -19.95 -3.58 16.12
N GLY A 128 -20.06 -4.63 15.30
CA GLY A 128 -20.75 -4.59 14.01
C GLY A 128 -19.99 -3.96 12.83
N LYS A 129 -18.79 -3.40 13.04
CA LYS A 129 -17.98 -2.74 12.00
C LYS A 129 -17.83 -3.57 10.73
N THR A 130 -17.43 -4.84 10.87
CA THR A 130 -17.18 -5.75 9.75
C THR A 130 -18.45 -5.99 8.95
N SER A 131 -19.56 -6.35 9.62
CA SER A 131 -20.85 -6.60 8.98
C SER A 131 -21.37 -5.36 8.27
N THR A 132 -21.35 -4.19 8.92
CA THR A 132 -21.81 -2.93 8.32
C THR A 132 -20.97 -2.54 7.11
N LYS A 133 -19.65 -2.72 7.17
CA LYS A 133 -18.73 -2.50 6.05
C LYS A 133 -19.05 -3.43 4.87
N ASP A 134 -19.27 -4.71 5.13
CA ASP A 134 -19.54 -5.68 4.08
C ASP A 134 -20.93 -5.45 3.44
N PHE A 135 -21.94 -5.10 4.24
CA PHE A 135 -23.25 -4.71 3.70
C PHE A 135 -23.19 -3.44 2.86
N ALA A 136 -22.54 -2.39 3.36
CA ALA A 136 -22.39 -1.14 2.62
C ALA A 136 -21.65 -1.36 1.29
N ALA A 137 -20.54 -2.10 1.31
CA ALA A 137 -19.79 -2.43 0.10
C ALA A 137 -20.61 -3.27 -0.90
N SER A 138 -21.41 -4.23 -0.41
CA SER A 138 -22.28 -5.06 -1.25
C SER A 138 -23.37 -4.23 -1.94
N ILE A 139 -24.01 -3.31 -1.22
CA ILE A 139 -25.06 -2.44 -1.77
C ILE A 139 -24.46 -1.46 -2.79
N LEU A 140 -23.38 -0.76 -2.44
CA LEU A 140 -22.70 0.17 -3.35
C LEU A 140 -22.15 -0.54 -4.59
N GLY A 141 -21.64 -1.76 -4.42
CA GLY A 141 -21.11 -2.61 -5.49
C GLY A 141 -22.14 -3.01 -6.56
N ARG A 142 -23.44 -2.79 -6.32
CA ARG A 142 -24.49 -2.99 -7.33
C ARG A 142 -24.46 -1.96 -8.45
N ALA A 143 -23.95 -0.75 -8.18
CA ALA A 143 -23.99 0.38 -9.11
C ALA A 143 -22.62 1.02 -9.35
N PHE A 144 -21.66 0.78 -8.47
CA PHE A 144 -20.36 1.44 -8.49
C PHE A 144 -19.21 0.46 -8.34
N ARG A 145 -18.01 0.88 -8.77
CA ARG A 145 -16.77 0.19 -8.41
C ARG A 145 -16.35 0.57 -7.00
N VAL A 146 -16.25 -0.41 -6.12
CA VAL A 146 -16.01 -0.23 -4.69
C VAL A 146 -14.73 -0.95 -4.28
N THR A 147 -13.88 -0.27 -3.52
CA THR A 147 -12.82 -0.90 -2.73
C THR A 147 -13.22 -0.91 -1.26
N LYS A 148 -12.80 -1.90 -0.48
CA LYS A 148 -13.12 -2.01 0.95
C LYS A 148 -11.94 -2.56 1.74
N THR A 149 -11.90 -2.25 3.04
CA THR A 149 -10.96 -2.93 3.96
C THR A 149 -11.24 -4.43 3.97
N GLU A 150 -10.25 -5.25 3.64
CA GLU A 150 -10.37 -6.72 3.71
C GLU A 150 -10.02 -7.24 5.10
N GLY A 151 -10.68 -8.32 5.53
CA GLY A 151 -10.40 -9.01 6.80
C GLY A 151 -10.29 -8.07 8.01
N ASN A 152 -9.17 -8.18 8.74
CA ASN A 152 -8.82 -7.38 9.92
C ASN A 152 -7.79 -6.28 9.63
N PHE A 153 -7.65 -5.82 8.38
CA PHE A 153 -6.72 -4.76 8.00
C PHE A 153 -7.21 -3.35 8.41
N ASN A 154 -7.67 -3.19 9.64
CA ASN A 154 -8.25 -1.96 10.20
C ASN A 154 -7.31 -1.22 11.16
N ASN A 155 -6.05 -1.68 11.27
CA ASN A 155 -5.02 -1.06 12.11
C ASN A 155 -4.12 -0.08 11.32
N HIS A 156 -3.12 0.47 12.00
CA HIS A 156 -2.15 1.45 11.48
C HIS A 156 -1.33 0.99 10.27
N VAL A 157 -1.30 -0.30 9.95
CA VAL A 157 -0.56 -0.88 8.79
C VAL A 157 -1.54 -1.39 7.72
N GLY A 158 -2.64 -2.01 8.13
CA GLY A 158 -3.63 -2.59 7.24
C GLY A 158 -4.49 -1.56 6.51
N LEU A 159 -4.85 -0.46 7.16
CA LEU A 159 -5.66 0.57 6.52
C LEU A 159 -4.90 1.28 5.38
N PRO A 160 -3.64 1.74 5.57
CA PRO A 160 -2.83 2.25 4.48
C PRO A 160 -2.70 1.28 3.30
N ARG A 161 -2.58 -0.02 3.56
CA ARG A 161 -2.56 -1.05 2.50
C ARG A 161 -3.82 -1.00 1.66
N THR A 162 -4.98 -0.98 2.31
CA THR A 162 -6.28 -0.91 1.62
C THR A 162 -6.39 0.35 0.75
N MET A 163 -5.91 1.49 1.26
CA MET A 163 -5.91 2.76 0.53
C MET A 163 -5.02 2.72 -0.72
N LEU A 164 -3.88 2.04 -0.63
CA LEU A 164 -2.93 1.84 -1.73
C LEU A 164 -3.38 0.77 -2.74
N GLU A 165 -4.35 -0.08 -2.39
CA GLU A 165 -5.00 -1.02 -3.31
C GLU A 165 -6.12 -0.35 -4.14
N ALA A 166 -6.50 0.89 -3.80
CA ALA A 166 -7.45 1.69 -4.57
C ALA A 166 -6.80 2.33 -5.81
N ASN A 167 -7.61 2.66 -6.83
CA ASN A 167 -7.16 3.30 -8.08
C ASN A 167 -8.30 4.14 -8.69
N ARG A 168 -8.02 4.85 -9.79
CA ARG A 168 -8.99 5.75 -10.45
C ARG A 168 -10.27 5.11 -10.95
N ASP A 169 -10.26 3.79 -11.19
CA ASP A 169 -11.47 3.06 -11.59
C ASP A 169 -12.47 2.96 -10.44
N HIS A 170 -12.02 3.05 -9.19
CA HIS A 170 -12.89 2.99 -8.04
C HIS A 170 -13.62 4.32 -7.84
N GLN A 171 -14.90 4.24 -7.50
CA GLN A 171 -15.77 5.40 -7.25
C GLN A 171 -16.07 5.56 -5.76
N PHE A 172 -16.11 4.45 -5.02
CA PHE A 172 -16.30 4.43 -3.58
C PHE A 172 -15.22 3.62 -2.88
N ALA A 173 -14.87 4.04 -1.66
CA ALA A 173 -14.04 3.27 -0.76
C ALA A 173 -14.72 3.14 0.61
N VAL A 174 -14.81 1.91 1.14
CA VAL A 174 -15.43 1.61 2.44
C VAL A 174 -14.36 1.15 3.42
N TYR A 175 -14.00 2.02 4.35
CA TYR A 175 -12.92 1.77 5.31
C TYR A 175 -13.48 1.40 6.69
N GLY A 176 -13.08 0.24 7.20
CA GLY A 176 -13.31 -0.12 8.59
C GLY A 176 -12.17 0.40 9.46
N ILE A 177 -12.50 1.13 10.53
CA ILE A 177 -11.54 1.73 11.45
C ILE A 177 -11.79 1.12 12.84
N ALA A 178 -10.74 0.57 13.46
CA ALA A 178 -10.79 0.00 14.81
C ALA A 178 -10.12 0.92 15.81
#